data_AF-A0A3D4EJG9-F1
#
_entry.id   AF-A0A3D4EJG9-F1
#
_cell.length_a   1.000
_cell.length_b   1.000
_cell.length_c   1.000
_cell.angle_alpha   90.00
_cell.angle_beta   90.00
_cell.angle_gamma   90.00
#
_symmetry.space_group_name_H-M   'P 1'
#
loop_
_entity.id
_entity.type
_entity.pdbx_description
1 polymer ?
#
loop_
_entity_poly.entity_id
_entity_poly.type
_entity_poly.pdbx_seq_one_letter_code
_entity_poly.pdbx_strand_id
1 'polypeptide(L)'
;MADFVINWNDEIKFERALSRVAKVPQKVATRSAGKGATVVRNAVRNAAPVGDTGQLKRGIIRVGERSSVRGKKVYDLMFDPKKNDIFQKPIRNPGEAGGKSDHAYYPASMEYGFLTRSKGKGYSYVPGYHFMRDATDEAAPAARQAVIRAATQELNKEWVK
;
A
#
# COMPACT_ATOMS: atom_id res chain seq x y z
N MET A 1 60.54 20.60 6.82
CA MET A 1 59.57 19.55 6.45
C MET A 1 58.25 19.95 7.08
N ALA A 2 57.17 20.08 6.32
CA ALA A 2 55.87 20.38 6.91
C ALA A 2 55.37 19.09 7.58
N ASP A 3 55.22 19.10 8.90
CA ASP A 3 54.65 17.99 9.63
C ASP A 3 53.19 17.83 9.18
N PHE A 4 52.91 16.71 8.52
CA PHE A 4 51.55 16.34 8.16
C PHE A 4 50.84 15.88 9.43
N VAL A 5 50.24 16.83 10.15
CA VAL A 5 49.45 16.55 11.34
C VAL A 5 48.10 16.00 10.88
N ILE A 6 47.94 14.68 10.94
CA ILE A 6 46.65 14.01 10.72
C ILE A 6 45.70 14.43 11.84
N ASN A 7 44.66 15.19 11.49
CA ASN A 7 43.62 15.57 12.44
C ASN A 7 42.60 14.42 12.60
N TRP A 8 42.88 13.52 13.54
CA TRP A 8 42.03 12.37 13.85
C TRP A 8 40.58 12.73 14.20
N ASN A 9 40.31 13.95 14.66
CA ASN A 9 38.93 14.40 14.91
C ASN A 9 38.11 14.53 13.62
N ASP A 10 38.73 14.91 12.51
CA ASP A 10 38.01 15.06 11.24
C ASP A 10 37.76 13.71 10.59
N GLU A 11 38.65 12.74 10.78
CA GLU A 11 38.46 11.35 10.35
C GLU A 11 37.31 10.67 11.10
N ILE A 12 37.21 10.85 12.43
CA ILE A 12 36.07 10.34 13.22
C ILE A 12 34.75 11.01 12.79
N LYS A 13 34.75 12.31 12.48
CA LYS A 13 33.57 13.01 11.95
C LYS A 13 33.19 12.45 10.56
N PHE A 14 34.18 12.15 9.73
CA PHE A 14 34.00 11.58 8.41
C PHE A 14 33.44 10.16 8.46
N GLU A 15 33.97 9.28 9.31
CA GLU A 15 33.42 7.94 9.55
C GLU A 15 31.98 8.00 10.11
N ARG A 16 31.70 8.94 11.01
CA ARG A 16 30.34 9.19 11.51
C ARG A 16 29.40 9.70 10.41
N ALA A 17 29.90 10.50 9.47
CA ALA A 17 29.12 10.94 8.31
C ALA A 17 28.87 9.78 7.33
N LEU A 18 29.88 8.99 6.99
CA LEU A 18 29.79 7.80 6.13
C LEU A 18 28.83 6.75 6.71
N SER A 19 28.90 6.48 8.02
CA SER A 19 27.99 5.55 8.68
C SER A 19 26.53 6.04 8.71
N ARG A 20 26.30 7.36 8.68
CA ARG A 20 24.96 7.96 8.48
C ARG A 20 24.48 7.83 7.04
N VAL A 21 25.37 7.92 6.05
CA VAL A 21 25.04 7.68 4.63
C VAL A 21 24.66 6.21 4.40
N ALA A 22 25.33 5.28 5.08
CA ALA A 22 25.08 3.85 4.96
C ALA A 22 23.71 3.38 5.50
N LYS A 23 23.02 4.19 6.32
CA LYS A 23 21.74 3.82 6.95
C LYS A 23 20.67 4.86 6.68
N VAL A 24 19.66 4.49 5.89
CA VAL A 24 18.46 5.33 5.68
C VAL A 24 17.74 5.55 7.01
N PRO A 25 17.55 6.80 7.46
CA PRO A 25 16.80 7.08 8.67
C PRO A 25 15.35 6.57 8.58
N GLN A 26 14.83 5.99 9.66
CA GLN A 26 13.46 5.42 9.68
C GLN A 26 12.39 6.45 9.30
N LYS A 27 12.60 7.72 9.65
CA LYS A 27 11.71 8.83 9.31
C LYS A 27 11.63 9.05 7.80
N VAL A 28 12.77 8.98 7.09
CA VAL A 28 12.83 9.10 5.62
C VAL A 28 12.02 7.97 4.99
N ALA A 29 12.30 6.72 5.37
CA ALA A 29 11.59 5.55 4.87
C ALA A 29 10.07 5.62 5.13
N THR A 30 9.67 6.07 6.32
CA THR A 30 8.26 6.18 6.70
C THR A 30 7.52 7.25 5.88
N ARG A 31 8.16 8.41 5.68
CA ARG A 31 7.59 9.53 4.91
C ARG A 31 7.53 9.21 3.42
N SER A 32 8.60 8.66 2.85
CA SER A 32 8.69 8.34 1.42
C SER A 32 7.70 7.24 1.04
N ALA A 33 7.71 6.10 1.75
CA ALA A 33 6.76 5.01 1.52
C ALA A 33 5.30 5.48 1.71
N GLY A 34 5.06 6.36 2.69
CA GLY A 34 3.73 6.94 2.91
C GLY A 34 3.25 7.77 1.72
N LYS A 35 4.13 8.54 1.06
CA LYS A 35 3.75 9.31 -0.13
C LYS A 35 3.40 8.41 -1.31
N GLY A 36 4.19 7.38 -1.57
CA GLY A 36 3.87 6.37 -2.58
C GLY A 36 2.52 5.71 -2.33
N ALA A 37 2.29 5.25 -1.09
CA ALA A 37 1.04 4.62 -0.70
C ALA A 37 -0.18 5.56 -0.85
N THR A 38 -0.03 6.87 -0.60
CA THR A 38 -1.10 7.85 -0.84
C THR A 38 -1.48 7.92 -2.33
N VAL A 39 -0.49 7.94 -3.21
CA VAL A 39 -0.71 8.02 -4.67
C VAL A 39 -1.48 6.81 -5.14
N VAL A 40 -0.99 5.60 -4.83
CA VAL A 40 -1.65 4.35 -5.22
C VAL A 40 -3.05 4.26 -4.62
N ARG A 41 -3.22 4.56 -3.32
CA ARG A 41 -4.55 4.56 -2.69
C ARG A 41 -5.53 5.48 -3.40
N ASN A 42 -5.09 6.67 -3.79
CA ASN A 42 -5.97 7.62 -4.47
C ASN A 42 -6.35 7.14 -5.87
N ALA A 43 -5.42 6.53 -6.61
CA ALA A 43 -5.70 5.90 -7.91
C ALA A 43 -6.73 4.77 -7.77
N VAL A 44 -6.48 3.82 -6.85
CA VAL A 44 -7.40 2.70 -6.58
C VAL A 44 -8.77 3.20 -6.14
N ARG A 45 -8.84 4.23 -5.29
CA ARG A 45 -10.13 4.85 -4.90
C ARG A 45 -10.87 5.50 -6.05
N ASN A 46 -10.18 5.97 -7.08
CA ASN A 46 -10.80 6.59 -8.25
C ASN A 46 -11.25 5.55 -9.27
N ALA A 47 -10.52 4.44 -9.40
CA ALA A 47 -10.91 3.30 -10.24
C ALA A 47 -11.99 2.42 -9.60
N ALA A 48 -12.16 2.48 -8.27
CA ALA A 48 -13.14 1.68 -7.56
C ALA A 48 -14.56 1.88 -8.12
N PRO A 49 -15.27 0.80 -8.47
CA PRO A 49 -16.68 0.86 -8.84
C PRO A 49 -17.47 1.66 -7.81
N VAL A 50 -18.20 2.67 -8.28
CA VAL A 50 -18.95 3.57 -7.38
C VAL A 50 -20.07 2.78 -6.68
N GLY A 51 -20.73 1.87 -7.40
CA GLY A 51 -21.98 1.24 -6.96
C GLY A 51 -23.01 2.31 -6.57
N ASP A 52 -24.04 1.93 -5.82
CA ASP A 52 -25.08 2.87 -5.39
C ASP A 52 -24.64 3.70 -4.17
N THR A 53 -23.75 3.15 -3.33
CA THR A 53 -23.42 3.71 -2.02
C THR A 53 -22.02 4.30 -1.93
N GLY A 54 -21.13 4.07 -2.90
CA GLY A 54 -19.74 4.54 -2.83
C GLY A 54 -18.93 3.97 -1.65
N GLN A 55 -19.41 2.92 -0.98
CA GLN A 55 -18.75 2.37 0.21
C GLN A 55 -17.42 1.71 -0.12
N LEU A 56 -17.29 1.09 -1.30
CA LEU A 56 -16.04 0.48 -1.76
C LEU A 56 -14.91 1.52 -1.82
N LYS A 57 -15.15 2.65 -2.50
CA LYS A 57 -14.24 3.81 -2.55
C LYS A 57 -13.91 4.37 -1.17
N ARG A 58 -14.88 4.39 -0.26
CA ARG A 58 -14.69 4.92 1.11
C ARG A 58 -14.00 3.94 2.05
N GLY A 59 -14.07 2.64 1.78
CA GLY A 59 -13.46 1.60 2.59
C GLY A 59 -12.01 1.32 2.28
N ILE A 60 -11.47 1.76 1.14
CA ILE A 60 -10.04 1.57 0.83
C ILE A 60 -9.17 2.44 1.74
N ILE A 61 -8.45 1.79 2.64
CA ILE A 61 -7.51 2.40 3.58
C ILE A 61 -6.08 1.95 3.27
N ARG A 62 -5.12 2.69 3.83
CA ARG A 62 -3.73 2.24 3.88
C ARG A 62 -3.38 1.87 5.31
N VAL A 63 -2.67 0.77 5.50
CA VAL A 63 -2.20 0.30 6.81
C VAL A 63 -0.70 0.12 6.75
N GLY A 64 0.02 0.75 7.67
CA GLY A 64 1.46 0.60 7.71
C GLY A 64 1.86 -0.70 8.40
N GLU A 65 2.57 -1.58 7.69
CA GLU A 65 3.08 -2.82 8.26
C GLU A 65 4.03 -2.54 9.43
N ARG A 66 3.99 -3.38 10.47
CA ARG A 66 4.95 -3.32 11.57
C ARG A 66 6.24 -3.97 11.09
N SER A 67 7.28 -3.18 10.84
CA SER A 67 8.60 -3.70 10.45
C SER A 67 9.53 -3.74 11.65
N SER A 68 10.22 -4.88 11.82
CA SER A 68 11.36 -5.01 12.74
C SER A 68 12.66 -4.46 12.15
N VAL A 69 12.72 -4.22 10.84
CA VAL A 69 13.92 -3.79 10.12
C VAL A 69 13.96 -2.26 10.02
N ARG A 70 15.03 -1.66 10.57
CA ARG A 70 15.25 -0.21 10.49
C ARG A 70 15.57 0.22 9.05
N GLY A 71 14.99 1.33 8.63
CA GLY A 71 15.09 1.85 7.27
C GLY A 71 14.08 1.25 6.29
N LYS A 72 13.24 0.29 6.73
CA LYS A 72 12.18 -0.31 5.92
C LYS A 72 10.81 0.18 6.39
N LYS A 73 9.95 0.51 5.43
CA LYS A 73 8.52 0.73 5.68
C LYS A 73 7.70 0.28 4.47
N VAL A 74 6.67 -0.52 4.75
CA VAL A 74 5.67 -0.98 3.78
C VAL A 74 4.31 -0.49 4.24
N TYR A 75 3.45 -0.19 3.28
CA TYR A 75 2.05 0.13 3.52
C TYR A 75 1.20 -0.78 2.63
N ASP A 76 0.27 -1.48 3.25
CA ASP A 76 -0.73 -2.27 2.56
C ASP A 76 -1.92 -1.38 2.21
N LEU A 77 -2.52 -1.67 1.06
CA LEU A 77 -3.84 -1.15 0.72
C LEU A 77 -4.86 -2.26 0.98
N MET A 78 -5.79 -1.99 1.88
CA MET A 78 -6.82 -2.94 2.27
C MET A 78 -8.16 -2.23 2.48
N PHE A 79 -9.22 -3.02 2.57
CA PHE A 79 -10.53 -2.50 2.97
C PHE A 79 -10.61 -2.38 4.48
N ASP A 80 -11.26 -1.32 4.96
CA ASP A 80 -11.41 -1.01 6.37
C ASP A 80 -12.15 -2.14 7.09
N PRO A 81 -11.50 -2.86 8.03
CA PRO A 81 -12.14 -3.93 8.78
C PRO A 81 -13.34 -3.44 9.60
N LYS A 82 -13.39 -2.14 9.93
CA LYS A 82 -14.53 -1.52 10.62
C LYS A 82 -15.79 -1.44 9.77
N LYS A 83 -15.70 -1.72 8.47
CA LYS A 83 -16.81 -1.74 7.51
C LYS A 83 -17.21 -3.17 7.12
N ASN A 84 -16.78 -4.18 7.88
CA ASN A 84 -17.14 -5.57 7.58
C ASN A 84 -18.65 -5.84 7.72
N ASP A 85 -19.37 -5.06 8.52
CA ASP A 85 -20.85 -5.06 8.55
C ASP A 85 -21.47 -4.73 7.17
N ILE A 86 -20.77 -3.91 6.38
CA ILE A 86 -21.14 -3.54 5.01
C ILE A 86 -20.56 -4.56 4.01
N PHE A 87 -19.29 -4.92 4.18
CA PHE A 87 -18.54 -5.70 3.19
C PHE A 87 -18.73 -7.22 3.27
N GLN A 88 -19.07 -7.75 4.43
CA GLN A 88 -19.36 -9.17 4.61
C GLN A 88 -20.86 -9.37 4.69
N LYS A 89 -21.39 -10.25 3.84
CA LYS A 89 -22.82 -10.59 3.81
C LYS A 89 -22.99 -12.10 3.90
N PRO A 90 -23.98 -12.60 4.64
CA PRO A 90 -24.23 -14.03 4.73
C PRO A 90 -24.61 -14.59 3.35
N ILE A 91 -24.06 -15.75 3.02
CA ILE A 91 -24.39 -16.51 1.82
C ILE A 91 -25.66 -17.31 2.11
N ARG A 92 -26.65 -17.22 1.23
CA ARG A 92 -27.95 -17.91 1.42
C ARG A 92 -27.79 -19.43 1.51
N ASN A 93 -26.99 -20.01 0.62
CA ASN A 93 -26.71 -21.45 0.57
C ASN A 93 -25.19 -21.66 0.56
N PRO A 94 -24.53 -21.74 1.72
CA PRO A 94 -23.10 -22.05 1.80
C PRO A 94 -22.79 -23.40 1.10
N GLY A 95 -21.62 -23.54 0.47
CA GLY A 95 -21.22 -24.77 -0.22
C GLY A 95 -21.75 -24.93 -1.64
N GLU A 96 -22.86 -24.27 -2.00
CA GLU A 96 -23.53 -24.50 -3.28
C GLU A 96 -22.68 -24.08 -4.48
N ALA A 97 -22.02 -22.92 -4.38
CA ALA A 97 -21.12 -22.38 -5.40
C ALA A 97 -19.65 -22.84 -5.22
N GLY A 98 -19.43 -23.95 -4.51
CA GLY A 98 -18.10 -24.57 -4.32
C GLY A 98 -17.26 -24.00 -3.17
N GLY A 99 -17.73 -22.98 -2.46
CA GLY A 99 -17.03 -22.36 -1.34
C GLY A 99 -17.53 -22.84 0.04
N LYS A 100 -16.61 -23.03 0.99
CA LYS A 100 -16.94 -23.40 2.39
C LYS A 100 -17.33 -22.22 3.29
N SER A 101 -17.15 -20.98 2.81
CA SER A 101 -17.48 -19.78 3.56
C SER A 101 -18.99 -19.63 3.69
N ASP A 102 -19.43 -19.19 4.85
CA ASP A 102 -20.80 -18.76 5.15
C ASP A 102 -21.03 -17.27 4.86
N HIS A 103 -19.96 -16.52 4.58
CA HIS A 103 -20.01 -15.09 4.22
C HIS A 103 -19.35 -14.83 2.87
N ALA A 104 -19.98 -13.98 2.07
CA ALA A 104 -19.42 -13.40 0.87
C ALA A 104 -18.74 -12.07 1.22
N TYR A 105 -17.59 -11.80 0.60
CA TYR A 105 -16.85 -10.57 0.81
C TYR A 105 -16.93 -9.67 -0.43
N TYR A 106 -17.76 -8.63 -0.33
CA TYR A 106 -18.10 -7.73 -1.42
C TYR A 106 -16.87 -7.15 -2.14
N PRO A 107 -15.82 -6.67 -1.45
CA PRO A 107 -14.64 -6.16 -2.16
C PRO A 107 -13.92 -7.21 -3.01
N ALA A 108 -13.81 -8.45 -2.53
CA ALA A 108 -13.21 -9.53 -3.32
C ALA A 108 -14.09 -9.92 -4.52
N SER A 109 -15.42 -9.94 -4.34
CA SER A 109 -16.36 -10.19 -5.44
C SER A 109 -16.29 -9.11 -6.52
N MET A 110 -16.08 -7.85 -6.15
CA MET A 110 -15.89 -6.76 -7.12
C MET A 110 -14.53 -6.83 -7.82
N GLU A 111 -13.48 -7.25 -7.12
CA GLU A 111 -12.13 -7.35 -7.72
C GLU A 111 -12.00 -8.56 -8.65
N TYR A 112 -12.45 -9.74 -8.22
CA TYR A 112 -12.18 -11.03 -8.88
C TYR A 112 -13.42 -11.70 -9.47
N GLY A 113 -14.60 -11.12 -9.32
CA GLY A 113 -15.84 -11.71 -9.78
C GLY A 113 -16.39 -12.77 -8.83
N PHE A 114 -17.54 -13.33 -9.19
CA PHE A 114 -18.23 -14.33 -8.38
C PHE A 114 -19.24 -15.14 -9.20
N LEU A 115 -19.60 -16.32 -8.69
CA LEU A 115 -20.68 -17.13 -9.26
C LEU A 115 -22.02 -16.72 -8.63
N THR A 116 -23.05 -16.60 -9.46
CA THR A 116 -24.43 -16.33 -9.04
C THR A 116 -25.40 -17.30 -9.72
N ARG A 117 -26.55 -17.56 -9.11
CA ARG A 117 -27.61 -18.37 -9.73
C ARG A 117 -28.24 -17.57 -10.87
N SER A 118 -28.27 -18.15 -12.07
CA SER A 118 -28.99 -17.59 -13.22
C SER A 118 -30.49 -17.86 -13.09
N LYS A 119 -31.33 -17.02 -13.69
CA LYS A 119 -32.81 -17.11 -13.69
C LYS A 119 -33.35 -18.30 -14.50
N GLY A 120 -32.84 -19.51 -14.27
CA GLY A 120 -33.50 -20.68 -14.86
C GLY A 120 -32.89 -22.04 -14.68
N LYS A 121 -31.56 -22.26 -14.63
CA LYS A 121 -31.01 -23.65 -14.71
C LYS A 121 -29.50 -23.83 -14.43
N GLY A 122 -28.83 -22.92 -13.72
CA GLY A 122 -27.40 -23.11 -13.40
C GLY A 122 -26.70 -21.89 -12.80
N TYR A 123 -25.39 -22.00 -12.60
CA TYR A 123 -24.53 -20.90 -12.17
C TYR A 123 -24.06 -20.08 -13.38
N SER A 124 -24.06 -18.76 -13.23
CA SER A 124 -23.41 -17.84 -14.15
C SER A 124 -22.29 -17.12 -13.42
N TYR A 125 -21.16 -16.98 -14.08
CA TYR A 125 -20.02 -16.22 -13.56
C TYR A 125 -20.17 -14.74 -13.94
N VAL A 126 -20.03 -13.88 -12.94
CA VAL A 126 -19.95 -12.43 -13.10
C VAL A 126 -18.46 -12.07 -13.01
N PRO A 127 -17.87 -11.49 -14.08
CA PRO A 127 -16.46 -11.12 -14.07
C PRO A 127 -16.18 -9.98 -13.08
N GLY A 128 -14.97 -9.99 -12.51
CA GLY A 128 -14.47 -8.92 -11.66
C GLY A 128 -14.03 -7.70 -12.45
N TYR A 129 -13.92 -6.56 -11.77
CA TYR A 129 -13.45 -5.31 -12.35
C TYR A 129 -11.93 -5.17 -12.36
N HIS A 130 -11.20 -5.95 -11.55
CA HIS A 130 -9.73 -5.86 -11.40
C HIS A 130 -9.20 -4.45 -11.09
N PHE A 131 -10.05 -3.61 -10.50
CA PHE A 131 -9.79 -2.17 -10.35
C PHE A 131 -8.63 -1.89 -9.40
N MET A 132 -8.38 -2.73 -8.39
CA MET A 132 -7.22 -2.54 -7.51
C MET A 132 -5.93 -2.87 -8.23
N ARG A 133 -5.89 -4.00 -8.94
CA ARG A 133 -4.71 -4.43 -9.69
C ARG A 133 -4.35 -3.41 -10.75
N ASP A 134 -5.30 -3.10 -11.63
CA ASP A 134 -5.06 -2.24 -12.79
C ASP A 134 -4.66 -0.83 -12.36
N ALA A 135 -5.36 -0.25 -11.38
CA ALA A 135 -5.02 1.09 -10.88
C ALA A 135 -3.69 1.12 -10.11
N THR A 136 -3.28 0.01 -9.50
CA THR A 136 -1.98 -0.08 -8.83
C THR A 136 -0.85 -0.13 -9.86
N ASP A 137 -1.01 -0.94 -10.90
CA ASP A 137 -0.02 -1.08 -11.97
C ASP A 137 0.11 0.25 -12.75
N GLU A 138 -1.01 0.91 -13.07
CA GLU A 138 -1.02 2.22 -13.71
C GLU A 138 -0.38 3.31 -12.84
N ALA A 139 -0.65 3.31 -11.53
CA ALA A 139 -0.10 4.31 -10.61
C ALA A 139 1.36 4.07 -10.22
N ALA A 140 1.95 2.91 -10.55
CA ALA A 140 3.28 2.52 -10.10
C ALA A 140 4.38 3.55 -10.48
N PRO A 141 4.45 4.09 -11.71
CA PRO A 141 5.45 5.11 -12.06
C PRO A 141 5.31 6.39 -11.24
N ALA A 142 4.07 6.88 -11.07
CA ALA A 142 3.80 8.09 -10.29
C ALA A 142 4.11 7.89 -8.80
N ALA A 143 3.79 6.72 -8.26
CA ALA A 143 4.12 6.35 -6.88
C ALA A 143 5.65 6.29 -6.66
N ARG A 144 6.40 5.69 -7.60
CA ARG A 144 7.87 5.65 -7.54
C ARG A 144 8.47 7.05 -7.53
N GLN A 145 8.03 7.94 -8.41
CA GLN A 145 8.50 9.33 -8.43
C GLN A 145 8.16 10.07 -7.13
N ALA A 146 6.96 9.87 -6.58
CA ALA A 146 6.57 10.45 -5.30
C ALA A 146 7.43 9.96 -4.13
N VAL A 147 7.80 8.67 -4.12
CA VAL A 147 8.71 8.08 -3.14
C VAL A 147 10.11 8.69 -3.26
N ILE A 148 10.69 8.73 -4.45
CA ILE A 148 12.03 9.29 -4.70
C ILE A 148 12.07 10.76 -4.26
N ARG A 149 11.12 11.57 -4.73
CA ARG A 149 11.04 13.00 -4.39
C ARG A 149 10.95 13.21 -2.87
N ALA A 150 10.10 12.45 -2.19
CA ALA A 150 9.95 12.55 -0.75
C ALA A 150 11.20 12.08 0.01
N ALA A 151 11.86 11.01 -0.47
CA ALA A 151 13.10 10.52 0.11
C ALA A 151 14.21 11.56 -0.01
N THR A 152 14.44 12.12 -1.20
CA THR A 152 15.44 13.18 -1.44
C THR A 152 15.19 14.40 -0.56
N GLN A 153 13.94 14.86 -0.46
CA GLN A 153 13.58 16.00 0.38
C GLN A 153 13.86 15.74 1.87
N GLU A 154 13.53 14.56 2.37
CA GLU A 154 13.77 14.23 3.79
C GLU A 154 15.25 13.95 4.07
N LEU A 155 15.99 13.33 3.15
CA LEU A 155 17.44 13.16 3.28
C LEU A 155 18.16 14.50 3.35
N ASN A 156 17.85 15.43 2.44
CA ASN A 156 18.44 16.77 2.46
C ASN A 156 18.19 17.49 3.80
N LYS A 157 16.99 17.35 4.39
CA LYS A 157 16.69 17.93 5.70
C LYS A 157 17.45 17.27 6.85
N GLU A 158 17.74 15.97 6.77
CA GLU A 158 18.49 15.28 7.82
C GLU A 158 20.00 15.47 7.68
N TRP A 159 20.51 15.78 6.49
CA TRP A 159 21.94 15.98 6.22
C TRP A 159 22.41 17.43 6.30
N VAL A 160 21.51 18.40 6.19
CA VAL A 160 21.81 19.83 6.44
C VAL A 160 21.81 20.17 7.95
N LYS A 161 21.39 19.22 8.81
CA LYS A 161 21.50 19.33 10.27
C LYS A 161 22.87 18.88 10.76
#